data_AF-A0A2V9TMP1-F1
#
_entry.id   AF-A0A2V9TMP1-F1
#
_cell.length_a   1.000
_cell.length_b   1.000
_cell.length_c   1.000
_cell.angle_alpha   90.00
_cell.angle_beta   90.00
_cell.angle_gamma   90.00
#
_symmetry.space_group_name_H-M   'P 1'
#
loop_
_entity.id
_entity.type
_entity.pdbx_description
1 polymer ?
#
loop_
_entity_poly.entity_id
_entity_poly.type
_entity_poly.pdbx_seq_one_letter_code
_entity_poly.pdbx_strand_id
1 'polypeptide(L)'
;MLRYFTSGESHGEALVAFLSGLPAGLKVDRAILDRELWRRQQGYGRGGRMKIETDKVHILSGVRHGATIGSPIAILLENKDWKNWQESLPVGEGDSGKYKRVASPRPGHADLAGALKYNFSEARYVLERASARESAARVAIGGLAKLFLCELGIEVLSHVVAV
;
A
#
# COMPACT_ATOMS: atom_id res chain seq x y z
N MET A 1 0.67 -21.67 7.61
CA MET A 1 -0.39 -20.66 7.76
C MET A 1 0.01 -19.44 6.95
N LEU A 2 -0.87 -18.93 6.09
CA LEU A 2 -0.63 -17.71 5.32
C LEU A 2 -0.72 -16.49 6.26
N ARG A 3 0.26 -15.60 6.22
CA ARG A 3 0.29 -14.37 7.04
C ARG A 3 0.83 -13.22 6.22
N TYR A 4 0.26 -12.03 6.42
CA TYR A 4 0.71 -10.84 5.73
C TYR A 4 0.81 -9.63 6.66
N PHE A 5 1.65 -8.68 6.29
CA PHE A 5 1.80 -7.38 6.93
C PHE A 5 1.94 -6.29 5.87
N THR A 6 1.52 -5.09 6.21
CA THR A 6 1.73 -3.90 5.37
C THR A 6 2.41 -2.82 6.21
N SER A 7 3.24 -2.01 5.56
CA SER A 7 3.92 -0.87 6.15
C SER A 7 3.95 0.29 5.15
N GLY A 8 4.22 1.49 5.67
CA GLY A 8 4.37 2.71 4.90
C GLY A 8 3.20 3.68 5.05
N GLU A 9 3.57 4.95 4.91
CA GLU A 9 2.73 6.12 5.05
C GLU A 9 2.27 6.64 3.70
N SER A 10 1.15 7.35 3.67
CA SER A 10 0.57 7.91 2.46
C SER A 10 1.59 8.75 1.72
N HIS A 11 2.33 9.62 2.39
CA HIS A 11 3.33 10.50 1.77
C HIS A 11 4.76 10.16 2.19
N GLY A 12 5.01 8.94 2.66
CA GLY A 12 6.37 8.43 2.86
C GLY A 12 7.01 7.99 1.53
N GLU A 13 8.23 7.46 1.60
CA GLU A 13 9.00 7.05 0.41
C GLU A 13 8.37 5.90 -0.37
N ALA A 14 7.84 4.91 0.35
CA ALA A 14 7.27 3.71 -0.24
C ALA A 14 6.28 3.03 0.71
N LEU A 15 5.50 2.12 0.15
CA LEU A 15 4.80 1.10 0.92
C LEU A 15 5.56 -0.22 0.83
N VAL A 16 5.50 -0.99 1.91
CA VAL A 16 6.06 -2.35 1.95
C VAL A 16 4.93 -3.34 2.24
N ALA A 17 4.90 -4.42 1.48
CA ALA A 17 4.01 -5.55 1.65
C ALA A 17 4.85 -6.79 1.96
N PHE A 18 4.48 -7.53 3.00
CA PHE A 18 5.12 -8.79 3.36
C PHE A 18 4.09 -9.90 3.36
N LEU A 19 4.42 -11.04 2.76
CA LEU A 19 3.61 -12.26 2.74
C LEU A 19 4.48 -13.47 3.05
N SER A 20 4.05 -14.29 4.01
CA SER A 20 4.68 -15.56 4.33
C SER A 20 3.67 -16.71 4.34
N GLY A 21 4.19 -17.93 4.13
CA GLY A 21 3.38 -19.14 4.14
C GLY A 21 2.77 -19.51 2.80
N LEU A 22 3.18 -18.87 1.69
CA LEU A 22 2.91 -19.40 0.34
C LEU A 22 3.81 -20.60 0.07
N PRO A 23 3.31 -21.64 -0.63
CA PRO A 23 4.14 -22.76 -1.07
C PRO A 23 5.20 -22.30 -2.07
N ALA A 24 6.30 -23.04 -2.17
CA ALA A 24 7.26 -22.90 -3.25
C ALA A 24 6.67 -23.42 -4.58
N GLY A 25 7.13 -22.88 -5.70
CA GLY A 25 6.74 -23.32 -7.04
C GLY A 25 5.54 -22.60 -7.65
N LEU A 26 4.88 -21.69 -6.92
CA LEU A 26 3.82 -20.86 -7.50
C LEU A 26 4.44 -19.90 -8.53
N LYS A 27 3.96 -19.94 -9.77
CA LYS A 27 4.39 -19.00 -10.80
C LYS A 27 3.94 -17.58 -10.45
N VAL A 28 4.86 -16.63 -10.53
CA VAL A 28 4.64 -15.22 -10.25
C VAL A 28 4.86 -14.41 -11.51
N ASP A 29 3.76 -13.97 -12.11
CA ASP A 29 3.79 -13.01 -13.20
C ASP A 29 3.60 -11.59 -12.67
N ARG A 30 4.65 -10.77 -12.81
CA ARG A 30 4.65 -9.36 -12.42
C ARG A 30 3.57 -8.56 -13.14
N ALA A 31 3.29 -8.86 -14.41
CA ALA A 31 2.30 -8.12 -15.18
C ALA A 31 0.88 -8.29 -14.61
N ILE A 32 0.56 -9.47 -14.05
CA ILE A 32 -0.71 -9.71 -13.37
C ILE A 32 -0.80 -8.88 -12.09
N LEU A 33 0.28 -8.79 -11.31
CA LEU A 33 0.32 -7.99 -10.09
C LEU A 33 0.18 -6.49 -10.39
N ASP A 34 0.91 -6.00 -11.40
CA ASP A 34 0.82 -4.60 -11.85
C ASP A 34 -0.59 -4.29 -12.39
N ARG A 35 -1.26 -5.25 -13.05
CA ARG A 35 -2.66 -5.10 -13.48
C ARG A 35 -3.63 -4.95 -12.31
N GLU A 36 -3.46 -5.71 -11.22
CA GLU A 36 -4.29 -5.57 -10.02
C GLU A 36 -4.11 -4.18 -9.37
N LEU A 37 -2.87 -3.68 -9.31
CA LEU A 37 -2.58 -2.31 -8.86
C LEU A 37 -3.21 -1.26 -9.78
N TRP A 38 -3.10 -1.43 -11.09
CA TRP A 38 -3.74 -0.55 -12.07
C TRP A 38 -5.26 -0.52 -11.89
N ARG A 39 -5.92 -1.67 -11.69
CA ARG A 39 -7.36 -1.77 -11.41
C ARG A 39 -7.77 -0.96 -10.19
N ARG A 40 -6.96 -0.96 -9.12
CA ARG A 40 -7.18 -0.15 -7.90
C ARG A 40 -7.23 1.36 -8.19
N GLN A 41 -6.46 1.81 -9.18
CA GLN A 41 -6.39 3.22 -9.57
C GLN A 41 -7.55 3.66 -10.48
N GLN A 42 -8.38 2.72 -10.97
CA GLN A 42 -9.51 3.02 -11.85
C GLN A 42 -10.77 3.47 -11.09
N GLY A 43 -11.73 3.99 -11.86
CA GLY A 43 -13.05 4.43 -11.40
C GLY A 43 -13.28 5.93 -11.64
N TYR A 44 -14.48 6.28 -12.10
CA TYR A 44 -14.89 7.69 -12.18
C TYR A 44 -14.89 8.31 -10.78
N GLY A 45 -14.44 9.56 -10.67
CA GLY A 45 -14.32 10.28 -9.39
C GLY A 45 -13.03 10.01 -8.59
N ARG A 46 -12.09 9.20 -9.11
CA ARG A 46 -10.76 9.05 -8.48
C ARG A 46 -9.99 10.39 -8.49
N GLY A 47 -9.43 10.73 -7.33
CA GLY A 47 -8.77 12.02 -7.11
C GLY A 47 -7.43 12.21 -7.83
N GLY A 48 -6.92 13.44 -7.78
CA GLY A 48 -5.71 13.86 -8.52
C GLY A 48 -4.46 13.03 -8.26
N ARG A 49 -4.33 12.42 -7.07
CA ARG A 49 -3.18 11.57 -6.74
C ARG A 49 -3.02 10.37 -7.68
N MET A 50 -4.11 9.82 -8.22
CA MET A 50 -4.03 8.71 -9.18
C MET A 50 -3.55 9.15 -10.57
N LYS A 51 -3.41 10.46 -10.83
CA LYS A 51 -2.72 11.00 -12.02
C LYS A 51 -1.20 11.06 -11.85
N ILE A 52 -0.71 11.03 -10.61
CA ILE A 52 0.72 11.10 -10.27
C ILE A 52 1.28 9.68 -10.10
N GLU A 53 0.60 8.87 -9.30
CA GLU A 53 1.05 7.52 -8.96
C GLU A 53 0.85 6.56 -10.15
N THR A 54 1.86 5.74 -10.45
CA THR A 54 1.72 4.58 -11.33
C THR A 54 2.28 3.37 -10.62
N ASP A 55 1.46 2.77 -9.77
CA ASP A 55 1.89 1.73 -8.85
C ASP A 55 2.38 0.49 -9.62
N LYS A 56 3.59 0.05 -9.31
CA LYS A 56 4.16 -1.20 -9.82
C LYS A 56 4.80 -1.97 -8.69
N VAL A 57 4.67 -3.29 -8.68
CA VAL A 57 5.34 -4.11 -7.68
C VAL A 57 6.84 -4.13 -7.94
N HIS A 58 7.64 -4.00 -6.89
CA HIS A 58 9.06 -4.35 -6.90
C HIS A 58 9.30 -5.45 -5.87
N ILE A 59 9.45 -6.69 -6.36
CA ILE A 59 9.61 -7.87 -5.49
C ILE A 59 11.06 -7.92 -5.00
N LEU A 60 11.24 -7.85 -3.68
CA LEU A 60 12.54 -7.81 -3.01
C LEU A 60 13.02 -9.21 -2.57
N SER A 61 12.10 -10.14 -2.28
CA SER A 61 12.45 -11.47 -1.77
C SER A 61 11.40 -12.54 -2.13
N GLY A 62 11.70 -13.80 -1.83
CA GLY A 62 10.73 -14.91 -1.86
C GLY A 62 10.31 -15.40 -3.25
N VAL A 63 10.81 -14.77 -4.32
CA VAL A 63 10.59 -15.16 -5.72
C VAL A 63 11.93 -15.27 -6.44
N ARG A 64 12.15 -16.36 -7.16
CA ARG A 64 13.34 -16.61 -7.98
C ARG A 64 12.93 -17.27 -9.29
N HIS A 65 13.51 -16.83 -10.41
CA HIS A 65 13.19 -17.35 -11.74
C HIS A 65 11.67 -17.37 -12.06
N GLY A 66 10.93 -16.36 -11.58
CA GLY A 66 9.50 -16.26 -11.81
C GLY A 66 8.62 -17.20 -10.99
N ALA A 67 9.16 -17.85 -9.95
CA ALA A 67 8.38 -18.69 -9.05
C ALA A 67 8.68 -18.40 -7.57
N THR A 68 7.71 -18.61 -6.70
CA THR A 68 7.92 -18.54 -5.25
C THR A 68 8.90 -19.62 -4.80
N ILE A 69 9.69 -19.33 -3.77
CA ILE A 69 10.66 -20.30 -3.20
C ILE A 69 10.29 -20.73 -1.77
N GLY A 70 9.08 -20.42 -1.31
CA GLY A 70 8.55 -20.78 0.02
C GLY A 70 9.04 -19.87 1.16
N SER A 71 10.14 -19.13 0.96
CA SER A 71 10.56 -18.08 1.89
C SER A 71 9.64 -16.85 1.80
N PRO A 72 9.64 -15.96 2.81
CA PRO A 72 8.79 -14.79 2.79
C PRO A 72 9.04 -13.86 1.60
N ILE A 73 7.95 -13.32 1.07
CA ILE A 73 7.94 -12.38 -0.06
C ILE A 73 7.77 -10.97 0.48
N ALA A 74 8.74 -10.11 0.22
CA ALA A 74 8.66 -8.67 0.43
C ALA A 74 8.46 -7.97 -0.92
N ILE A 75 7.53 -7.02 -0.95
CA ILE A 75 7.23 -6.17 -2.10
C ILE A 75 7.35 -4.71 -1.67
N LEU A 76 8.10 -3.93 -2.45
CA LEU A 76 8.16 -2.47 -2.35
C LEU A 76 7.23 -1.85 -3.40
N LEU A 77 6.49 -0.82 -3.01
CA LEU A 77 5.71 0.05 -3.89
C LEU A 77 6.18 1.48 -3.69
N GLU A 78 6.89 2.05 -4.66
CA GLU A 78 7.35 3.44 -4.61
C GLU A 78 6.16 4.41 -4.54
N ASN A 79 6.26 5.43 -3.68
CA ASN A 79 5.37 6.59 -3.74
C ASN A 79 6.05 7.67 -4.58
N LYS A 80 5.57 7.89 -5.81
CA LYS A 80 6.14 8.92 -6.69
C LYS A 80 6.02 10.33 -6.12
N ASP A 81 4.96 10.56 -5.34
CA ASP A 81 4.71 11.85 -4.71
C ASP A 81 5.71 12.17 -3.60
N TRP A 82 6.52 11.20 -3.12
CA TRP A 82 7.49 11.40 -2.04
C TRP A 82 8.39 12.62 -2.27
N LYS A 83 8.80 12.88 -3.51
CA LYS A 83 9.63 14.03 -3.89
C LYS A 83 9.04 15.37 -3.45
N ASN A 84 7.72 15.49 -3.32
CA ASN A 84 7.02 16.70 -2.88
C ASN A 84 6.85 16.79 -1.35
N TRP A 85 7.24 15.75 -0.62
CA TRP A 85 7.03 15.59 0.82
C TRP A 85 8.31 15.36 1.61
N GLN A 86 9.44 15.08 0.94
CA GLN A 86 10.76 14.85 1.56
C GLN A 86 11.12 15.89 2.61
N GLU A 87 10.90 17.18 2.32
CA GLU A 87 11.23 18.25 3.27
C GLU A 87 10.17 18.44 4.37
N SER A 88 8.90 18.12 4.08
CA SER A 88 7.79 18.32 5.01
C SER A 88 7.61 17.16 5.98
N LEU A 89 8.01 15.95 5.59
CA LEU A 89 7.86 14.70 6.35
C LEU A 89 9.12 13.84 6.23
N PRO A 90 10.31 14.36 6.53
CA PRO A 90 11.53 13.54 6.51
C PRO A 90 11.45 12.42 7.54
N VAL A 91 12.16 11.32 7.28
CA VAL A 91 12.31 10.22 8.24
C VAL A 91 13.19 10.63 9.42
N GLY A 92 14.21 11.45 9.16
CA GLY A 92 15.10 12.02 10.17
C GLY A 92 14.60 13.37 10.69
N GLU A 93 15.51 14.15 11.27
CA GLU A 93 15.21 15.51 11.67
C GLU A 93 14.84 16.37 10.45
N GLY A 94 13.86 17.25 10.64
CA GLY A 94 13.32 18.11 9.59
C GLY A 94 13.27 19.57 10.00
N ASP A 95 13.12 20.44 9.00
CA ASP A 95 12.87 21.85 9.24
C ASP A 95 11.41 22.06 9.68
N SER A 96 11.23 22.50 10.92
CA SER A 96 9.91 22.80 11.49
C SER A 96 9.10 23.81 10.67
N GLY A 97 9.77 24.74 9.94
CA GLY A 97 9.12 25.72 9.08
C GLY A 97 8.51 25.12 7.82
N LYS A 98 8.96 23.93 7.41
CA LYS A 98 8.47 23.21 6.22
C LYS A 98 7.44 22.12 6.55
N TYR A 99 7.24 21.84 7.84
CA TYR A 99 6.34 20.81 8.31
C TYR A 99 4.87 21.18 8.03
N LYS A 100 4.15 20.26 7.35
CA LYS A 100 2.74 20.46 6.97
C LYS A 100 1.77 19.91 8.02
N ARG A 101 1.63 20.63 9.14
CA ARG A 101 0.76 20.26 10.27
C ARG A 101 -0.72 20.13 9.87
N VAL A 102 -1.45 19.22 10.53
CA VAL A 102 -2.93 19.18 10.49
C VAL A 102 -3.51 19.39 11.88
N ALA A 103 -3.95 20.61 12.15
CA ALA A 103 -4.49 21.00 13.45
C ALA A 103 -5.97 20.60 13.66
N SER A 104 -6.76 20.56 12.59
CA SER A 104 -8.21 20.29 12.68
C SER A 104 -8.52 18.86 12.25
N PRO A 105 -9.00 18.00 13.17
CA PRO A 105 -9.43 16.64 12.81
C PRO A 105 -10.64 16.65 11.88
N ARG A 106 -10.64 15.80 10.85
CA ARG A 106 -11.75 15.68 9.90
C ARG A 106 -12.82 14.72 10.42
N PRO A 107 -14.11 15.10 10.43
CA PRO A 107 -15.20 14.18 10.72
C PRO A 107 -15.17 12.95 9.81
N GLY A 108 -15.44 11.77 10.37
CA GLY A 108 -15.40 10.49 9.64
C GLY A 108 -14.01 9.90 9.39
N HIS A 109 -12.93 10.60 9.78
CA HIS A 109 -11.55 10.09 9.70
C HIS A 109 -11.01 9.63 11.06
N ALA A 110 -9.89 8.90 11.01
CA ALA A 110 -9.18 8.42 12.20
C ALA A 110 -8.50 9.54 13.01
N ASP A 111 -8.43 10.76 12.47
CA ASP A 111 -7.66 11.90 12.96
C ASP A 111 -7.79 12.12 14.49
N LEU A 112 -9.00 12.39 14.99
CA LEU A 112 -9.22 12.74 16.41
C LEU A 112 -8.95 11.55 17.34
N ALA A 113 -9.55 10.40 17.04
CA ALA A 113 -9.42 9.20 17.86
C ALA A 113 -7.96 8.72 17.92
N GLY A 114 -7.24 8.77 16.81
CA GLY A 114 -5.83 8.42 16.75
C GLY A 114 -4.95 9.42 17.50
N ALA A 115 -5.19 10.72 17.34
CA ALA A 115 -4.40 11.75 18.02
C ALA A 115 -4.56 11.62 19.54
N LEU A 116 -5.79 11.39 20.03
CA LEU A 116 -6.05 11.14 21.45
C LEU A 116 -5.40 9.83 21.93
N LYS A 117 -5.56 8.73 21.18
CA LYS A 117 -5.02 7.40 21.55
C LYS A 117 -3.50 7.42 21.72
N TYR A 118 -2.79 8.11 20.83
CA TYR A 118 -1.33 8.15 20.81
C TYR A 118 -0.76 9.43 21.44
N ASN A 119 -1.62 10.30 21.98
CA ASN A 119 -1.26 11.59 22.54
C ASN A 119 -0.43 12.48 21.57
N PHE A 120 -0.85 12.54 20.31
CA PHE A 120 -0.30 13.45 19.32
C PHE A 120 -0.98 14.82 19.38
N SER A 121 -0.20 15.88 19.22
CA SER A 121 -0.69 17.28 19.23
C SER A 121 -1.36 17.70 17.91
N GLU A 122 -1.37 16.82 16.92
CA GLU A 122 -1.87 17.07 15.57
C GLU A 122 -2.19 15.75 14.85
N ALA A 123 -2.92 15.83 13.73
CA ALA A 123 -3.51 14.66 13.08
C ALA A 123 -2.65 14.03 11.97
N ARG A 124 -1.58 14.67 11.50
CA ARG A 124 -0.74 14.14 10.41
C ARG A 124 -0.09 12.82 10.77
N TYR A 125 0.41 12.66 11.99
CA TYR A 125 0.94 11.38 12.49
C TYR A 125 -0.05 10.21 12.33
N VAL A 126 -1.35 10.48 12.39
CA VAL A 126 -2.40 9.46 12.26
C VAL A 126 -2.80 9.26 10.80
N LEU A 127 -3.11 10.36 10.11
CA LEU A 127 -3.74 10.29 8.79
C LEU A 127 -2.81 9.66 7.75
N GLU A 128 -1.50 9.81 7.89
CA GLU A 128 -0.52 9.23 6.96
C GLU A 128 -0.64 7.71 6.91
N ARG A 129 -0.83 7.06 8.06
CA ARG A 129 -1.00 5.60 8.13
C ARG A 129 -2.44 5.14 7.94
N ALA A 130 -3.41 5.93 8.41
CA ALA A 130 -4.83 5.62 8.25
C ALA A 130 -5.35 5.83 6.82
N SER A 131 -4.58 6.50 5.96
CA SER A 131 -4.91 6.75 4.57
C SER A 131 -5.18 5.47 3.78
N ALA A 132 -6.16 5.52 2.88
CA ALA A 132 -6.46 4.45 1.95
C ALA A 132 -5.30 4.14 0.97
N ARG A 133 -4.22 4.93 0.95
CA ARG A 133 -3.01 4.63 0.18
C ARG A 133 -2.43 3.26 0.54
N GLU A 134 -2.52 2.85 1.80
CA GLU A 134 -2.08 1.53 2.28
C GLU A 134 -2.72 0.36 1.53
N SER A 135 -3.93 0.54 0.98
CA SER A 135 -4.62 -0.49 0.20
C SER A 135 -3.83 -0.95 -1.04
N ALA A 136 -2.89 -0.15 -1.56
CA ALA A 136 -2.01 -0.60 -2.63
C ALA A 136 -1.13 -1.79 -2.20
N ALA A 137 -0.60 -1.78 -0.97
CA ALA A 137 0.15 -2.90 -0.42
C ALA A 137 -0.74 -4.15 -0.28
N ARG A 138 -2.00 -3.98 0.17
CA ARG A 138 -2.97 -5.08 0.24
C ARG A 138 -3.29 -5.66 -1.13
N VAL A 139 -3.44 -4.82 -2.15
CA VAL A 139 -3.71 -5.26 -3.53
C VAL A 139 -2.52 -6.03 -4.10
N ALA A 140 -1.28 -5.62 -3.84
CA ALA A 140 -0.10 -6.37 -4.25
C ALA A 140 -0.06 -7.79 -3.65
N ILE A 141 -0.35 -7.90 -2.35
CA ILE A 141 -0.46 -9.20 -1.64
C ILE A 141 -1.65 -10.01 -2.16
N GLY A 142 -2.79 -9.35 -2.37
CA GLY A 142 -3.99 -9.95 -2.94
C GLY A 142 -3.75 -10.51 -4.34
N GLY A 143 -2.92 -9.86 -5.15
CA GLY A 143 -2.49 -10.38 -6.45
C GLY A 143 -1.77 -11.72 -6.35
N LEU A 144 -0.85 -11.86 -5.39
CA LEU A 144 -0.19 -13.15 -5.12
C LEU A 144 -1.18 -14.22 -4.62
N ALA A 145 -2.11 -13.84 -3.75
CA ALA A 145 -3.16 -14.75 -3.30
C ALA A 145 -4.07 -15.19 -4.45
N LYS A 146 -4.42 -14.30 -5.38
CA LYS A 146 -5.19 -14.63 -6.59
C LYS A 146 -4.43 -15.59 -7.50
N LEU A 147 -3.12 -15.38 -7.71
CA LEU A 147 -2.30 -16.32 -8.47
C LEU A 147 -2.34 -17.72 -7.83
N PHE A 148 -2.22 -17.80 -6.50
CA PHE A 148 -2.34 -19.08 -5.80
C PHE A 148 -3.71 -19.74 -5.95
N LEU A 149 -4.79 -18.96 -5.83
CA LEU A 149 -6.16 -19.44 -6.02
C LEU A 149 -6.44 -19.90 -7.46
N CYS A 150 -5.84 -19.25 -8.46
CA CYS A 150 -5.95 -19.66 -9.86
C CYS A 150 -5.39 -21.06 -10.10
N GLU A 151 -4.29 -21.46 -9.44
CA GLU A 151 -3.75 -22.83 -9.52
C GLU A 151 -4.73 -23.88 -8.98
N LEU A 152 -5.72 -23.45 -8.17
CA LEU A 152 -6.79 -24.29 -7.64
C LEU A 152 -8.10 -24.15 -8.43
N GLY A 153 -8.09 -23.43 -9.56
CA GLY A 153 -9.28 -23.16 -10.37
C GLY A 153 -10.29 -22.20 -9.74
N ILE A 154 -9.84 -21.34 -8.80
CA ILE A 154 -10.69 -20.40 -8.08
C ILE A 154 -10.46 -18.98 -8.61
N GLU A 155 -11.55 -18.31 -9.01
CA GLU A 155 -11.53 -16.93 -9.49
C GLU A 155 -12.18 -15.96 -8.50
N VAL A 156 -11.68 -14.71 -8.45
CA VAL A 156 -12.20 -13.65 -7.57
C VAL A 156 -12.40 -12.36 -8.37
N LEU A 157 -13.63 -11.85 -8.34
CA LEU A 157 -14.06 -10.61 -9.00
C LEU A 157 -14.91 -9.73 -8.08
N SER A 158 -15.19 -8.50 -8.51
CA SER A 158 -16.08 -7.58 -7.82
C SER A 158 -16.87 -6.71 -8.81
N HIS A 159 -18.05 -6.26 -8.41
CA HIS A 159 -18.85 -5.25 -9.11
C HIS A 159 -19.54 -4.34 -8.09
N VAL A 160 -19.95 -3.15 -8.53
CA VAL A 160 -20.66 -2.17 -7.71
C VAL A 160 -22.17 -2.42 -7.82
N VAL A 161 -22.88 -2.41 -6.69
CA VAL A 161 -24.35 -2.60 -6.63
C VAL A 161 -25.10 -1.28 -6.41
N ALA A 162 -24.46 -0.31 -5.76
CA ALA A 162 -24.96 1.05 -5.53
C ALA A 162 -23.78 2.00 -5.31
N VAL A 163 -23.96 3.28 -5.62
CA VAL A 163 -22.98 4.37 -5.37
C VAL A 163 -23.62 5.40 -4.45
#